data_AF-A0A4Q3CCB8-F1
#
_entry.id   AF-A0A4Q3CCB8-F1
#
_cell.length_a   1.000
_cell.length_b   1.000
_cell.length_c   1.000
_cell.angle_alpha   90.00
_cell.angle_beta   90.00
_cell.angle_gamma   90.00
#
_symmetry.space_group_name_H-M   'P 1'
#
loop_
_entity.id
_entity.type
_entity.pdbx_description
1 polymer ?
#
loop_
_entity_poly.entity_id
_entity_poly.type
_entity_poly.pdbx_seq_one_letter_code
_entity_poly.pdbx_strand_id
1 'polypeptide(L)' 'MITLALAEGEIDGRAAFDAAHLDELWQVEQWGEDSFAAQAREARSNDFRAAARFLGLLV' A
#
# COMPACT_ATOMS: atom_id res chain seq x y z
N MET A 1 3.65 1.06 12.53
CA MET A 1 4.91 1.82 12.27
C MET A 1 4.93 2.40 10.86
N ILE A 2 4.64 1.63 9.81
CA ILE A 2 4.64 2.10 8.41
C ILE A 2 3.72 3.32 8.19
N THR A 3 2.49 3.30 8.70
CA THR A 3 1.56 4.44 8.58
C THR A 3 2.02 5.68 9.34
N LEU A 4 2.81 5.52 10.40
CA LEU A 4 3.41 6.65 11.12
C LEU A 4 4.57 7.24 10.29
N ALA A 5 5.41 6.42 9.69
CA ALA A 5 6.45 6.89 8.77
C ALA A 5 5.86 7.65 7.57
N LEU A 6 4.70 7.21 7.06
CA LEU A 6 3.94 7.97 6.06
C LEU A 6 3.46 9.32 6.61
N ALA A 7 2.90 9.35 7.83
CA ALA A 7 2.39 10.56 8.45
C ALA A 7 3.49 11.60 8.74
N GLU A 8 4.68 11.14 9.11
CA GLU A 8 5.87 11.97 9.33
C GLU A 8 6.59 12.35 8.02
N GLY A 9 6.13 11.85 6.85
CA GLY A 9 6.70 12.16 5.55
C GLY A 9 8.01 11.43 5.21
N GLU A 10 8.41 10.45 6.00
CA GLU A 10 9.63 9.64 5.80
C GLU A 10 9.51 8.71 4.58
N ILE A 11 8.29 8.29 4.25
CA ILE A 11 7.99 7.45 3.08
C ILE A 11 6.72 7.95 2.38
N ASP A 12 6.63 7.74 1.06
CA ASP A 12 5.44 8.05 0.30
C ASP A 12 4.33 6.98 0.45
N GLY A 13 3.13 7.30 -0.04
CA GLY A 13 1.98 6.40 0.07
C GLY A 13 2.15 5.08 -0.72
N ARG A 14 2.98 5.06 -1.77
CA ARG A 14 3.23 3.83 -2.54
C ARG A 14 4.18 2.92 -1.76
N ALA A 15 5.30 3.46 -1.28
CA ALA A 15 6.26 2.75 -0.44
C ALA A 15 5.60 2.23 0.84
N ALA A 16 4.72 3.02 1.46
CA ALA A 16 3.96 2.59 2.63
C ALA A 16 3.01 1.41 2.31
N PHE A 17 2.30 1.47 1.17
CA PHE A 17 1.41 0.38 0.76
C PHE A 17 2.20 -0.90 0.46
N ASP A 18 3.27 -0.80 -0.33
CA ASP A 18 4.09 -1.95 -0.72
C ASP A 18 4.76 -2.59 0.51
N ALA A 19 5.31 -1.78 1.43
CA ALA A 19 5.89 -2.28 2.68
C ALA A 19 4.85 -2.99 3.58
N ALA A 20 3.61 -2.51 3.60
CA ALA A 20 2.54 -3.13 4.38
C ALA A 20 2.02 -4.44 3.75
N HIS A 21 2.25 -4.66 2.46
CA HIS A 21 1.82 -5.83 1.70
C HIS A 21 3.00 -6.68 1.21
N LEU A 22 4.16 -6.56 1.85
CA LEU A 22 5.40 -7.22 1.43
C LEU A 22 5.24 -8.74 1.28
N ASP A 23 4.57 -9.39 2.23
CA ASP A 23 4.33 -10.83 2.18
C ASP A 23 3.48 -11.22 0.96
N GLU A 24 2.40 -10.47 0.69
CA GLU A 24 1.52 -10.70 -0.47
C GLU A 24 2.26 -10.48 -1.79
N LEU A 25 3.11 -9.45 -1.87
CA LEU A 25 3.95 -9.18 -3.05
C LEU A 25 4.96 -10.32 -3.29
N TRP A 26 5.63 -10.76 -2.22
CA TRP A 26 6.58 -11.86 -2.31
C TRP A 26 5.91 -13.18 -2.74
N GLN A 27 4.71 -13.48 -2.23
CA GLN A 27 3.95 -14.66 -2.65
C GLN A 27 3.63 -14.64 -4.14
N VAL A 28 3.25 -13.48 -4.68
CA VAL A 28 3.00 -13.32 -6.12
C VAL A 28 4.27 -13.58 -6.93
N GLU A 29 5.43 -13.13 -6.46
CA GLU A 29 6.71 -13.41 -7.14
C GLU A 29 7.05 -14.91 -7.14
N GLN A 30 6.75 -15.64 -6.05
CA GLN A 30 7.11 -17.06 -5.94
C GLN A 30 6.14 -17.99 -6.67
N TRP A 31 4.85 -17.67 -6.64
CA TRP A 31 3.79 -18.60 -7.05
C TRP A 31 2.91 -18.08 -8.17
N GLY A 32 3.17 -16.88 -8.67
CA GLY A 32 2.35 -16.20 -9.67
C GLY A 32 1.17 -15.47 -9.04
N GLU A 33 0.51 -14.65 -9.85
CA GLU A 33 -0.57 -13.79 -9.42
C GLU A 33 -1.94 -14.47 -9.55
N ASP A 34 -2.72 -14.46 -8.47
CA ASP A 34 -4.15 -14.79 -8.51
C ASP A 34 -4.97 -13.55 -8.91
N SER A 35 -5.87 -13.69 -9.88
CA SER A 35 -6.60 -12.55 -10.45
C SER A 35 -7.59 -11.91 -9.49
N PHE A 36 -8.16 -12.65 -8.54
CA PHE A 36 -9.01 -12.09 -7.50
C PHE A 36 -8.17 -11.39 -6.43
N ALA A 37 -7.02 -11.96 -6.06
CA ALA A 37 -6.07 -11.32 -5.16
C ALA A 37 -5.54 -10.00 -5.75
N ALA A 38 -5.20 -9.98 -7.04
CA ALA A 38 -4.76 -8.78 -7.76
C ALA A 38 -5.80 -7.66 -7.72
N GLN A 39 -7.04 -7.98 -8.09
CA GLN A 39 -8.17 -7.01 -8.06
C GLN A 39 -8.42 -6.49 -6.65
N ALA A 40 -8.40 -7.37 -5.64
CA ALA A 40 -8.59 -6.97 -4.26
C ALA A 40 -7.45 -6.06 -3.78
N ARG A 41 -6.20 -6.35 -4.17
CA ARG A 41 -5.03 -5.52 -3.85
C ARG A 41 -5.08 -4.16 -4.54
N GLU A 42 -5.50 -4.11 -5.79
CA GLU A 42 -5.69 -2.86 -6.53
C GLU A 42 -6.75 -1.97 -5.85
N ALA A 43 -7.88 -2.54 -5.45
CA ALA A 43 -8.90 -1.82 -4.68
C ALA A 43 -8.33 -1.25 -3.36
N ARG A 44 -7.60 -2.07 -2.58
CA ARG A 44 -6.93 -1.62 -1.35
C ARG A 44 -5.91 -0.51 -1.62
N SER A 45 -5.15 -0.61 -2.71
CA SER A 45 -4.17 0.41 -3.11
C SER A 45 -4.85 1.74 -3.42
N ASN A 46 -5.98 1.71 -4.13
CA ASN A 46 -6.75 2.92 -4.44
C ASN A 46 -7.29 3.60 -3.17
N ASP A 47 -7.86 2.82 -2.26
CA ASP A 47 -8.35 3.33 -0.97
C ASP A 47 -7.21 3.91 -0.12
N PHE A 48 -6.08 3.20 -0.07
CA PHE A 48 -4.89 3.66 0.67
C PHE A 48 -4.34 4.96 0.10
N ARG A 49 -4.25 5.09 -1.22
CA ARG A 49 -3.79 6.32 -1.88
C ARG A 49 -4.73 7.49 -1.63
N ALA A 50 -6.04 7.25 -1.61
CA ALA A 50 -7.01 8.28 -1.24
C ALA A 50 -6.82 8.73 0.22
N ALA A 51 -6.62 7.79 1.15
CA ALA A 51 -6.34 8.09 2.55
C ALA A 51 -5.01 8.83 2.75
N ALA A 52 -3.94 8.40 2.07
CA ALA A 52 -2.63 9.06 2.12
C ALA A 52 -2.70 10.49 1.58
N ARG A 53 -3.43 10.70 0.47
CA ARG A 53 -3.67 12.04 -0.06
C ARG A 53 -4.47 12.89 0.93
N PHE A 54 -5.51 12.34 1.54
CA PHE A 54 -6.31 13.06 2.53
C PHE A 54 -5.47 13.48 3.73
N LEU A 55 -4.61 12.59 4.24
CA LEU A 55 -3.67 12.90 5.30
C LEU A 55 -2.76 14.08 4.91
N GLY A 56 -2.19 14.06 3.71
CA GLY A 56 -1.36 15.16 3.19
C GLY A 56 -2.09 16.47 2.91
N LEU A 57 -3.41 16.54 3.07
CA LEU A 57 -4.19 17.79 3.04
C LEU A 57 -4.46 18.36 4.44
N LEU A 58 -4.24 17.57 5.50
CA LEU A 58 -4.47 17.97 6.89
C LEU A 58 -3.22 18.57 7.56
N VAL A 59 -2.04 18.26 7.02
CA VAL A 59 -0.72 18.72 7.47
C VAL A 59 -0.14 19.71 6.48
#